data_AF-A0A813HPB3-F1
#
_entry.id   AF-A0A813HPB3-F1
#
_cell.length_a   1.000
_cell.length_b   1.000
_cell.length_c   1.000
_cell.angle_alpha   90.00
_cell.angle_beta   90.00
_cell.angle_gamma   90.00
#
_symmetry.space_group_name_H-M   'P 1'
#
loop_
_entity.id
_entity.type
_entity.pdbx_description
1 polymer ?
#
loop_
_entity_poly.entity_id
_entity_poly.type
_entity_poly.pdbx_seq_one_letter_code
_entity_poly.pdbx_strand_id
1 'polypeptide(L)'
;MALVGRKPHGRVLLCFRDPIRYIVSTFNRYAPDAPGGSSFLAVVTGADRDPDPYGLQLWKGNYSALAKEMMAAVGHDKVFLQPFELLLEAGTKQGSFARLLAFLGSEHKAETKEGTFPHFNPGPSSGGGRVLRLDPCADEHRPALRQLEALYTPEYVRLKQLLLRMGQDVPPSVSRGRPDWAC
;
A
#
# COMPACT_ATOMS: atom_id res chain seq x y z
N MET A 1 -12.02 -16.62 -8.09
CA MET A 1 -11.91 -16.44 -9.57
C MET A 1 -13.20 -15.99 -10.28
N ALA A 2 -14.40 -16.09 -9.68
CA ALA A 2 -15.67 -15.73 -10.35
C ALA A 2 -15.82 -14.26 -10.79
N LEU A 3 -15.14 -13.30 -10.13
CA LEU A 3 -15.19 -11.87 -10.47
C LEU A 3 -14.47 -11.52 -11.79
N VAL A 4 -13.49 -12.32 -12.19
CA VAL A 4 -12.64 -12.05 -13.36
C VAL A 4 -13.23 -12.67 -14.64
N GLY A 5 -13.82 -13.87 -14.53
CA GLY A 5 -14.33 -14.62 -15.68
C GLY A 5 -15.45 -13.92 -16.47
N ARG A 6 -16.05 -12.85 -15.94
CA ARG A 6 -17.10 -12.06 -16.62
C ARG A 6 -16.59 -10.82 -17.37
N LYS A 7 -15.29 -10.51 -17.33
CA LYS A 7 -14.71 -9.32 -17.97
C LYS A 7 -13.45 -9.68 -18.77
N PRO A 8 -13.58 -10.23 -19.98
CA PRO A 8 -12.43 -10.68 -20.79
C PRO A 8 -11.45 -9.54 -21.13
N HIS A 9 -11.95 -8.30 -21.22
CA HIS A 9 -11.16 -7.09 -21.44
C HIS A 9 -10.85 -6.31 -20.14
N GLY A 10 -11.21 -6.86 -18.99
CA GLY A 10 -10.99 -6.22 -17.70
C GLY A 10 -9.51 -6.05 -17.40
N ARG A 11 -9.14 -4.87 -16.92
CA ARG A 11 -7.81 -4.56 -16.37
C ARG A 11 -7.89 -4.52 -14.85
N VAL A 12 -6.80 -4.91 -14.20
CA VAL A 12 -6.65 -4.95 -12.75
C VAL A 12 -5.66 -3.88 -12.33
N LEU A 13 -6.13 -2.95 -11.50
CA LEU A 13 -5.30 -1.96 -10.83
C LEU A 13 -5.10 -2.40 -9.38
N LEU A 14 -3.86 -2.63 -8.98
CA LEU A 14 -3.47 -2.96 -7.61
C LEU A 14 -2.73 -1.78 -7.00
N CYS A 15 -3.45 -0.93 -6.27
CA CYS A 15 -2.83 0.14 -5.49
C CYS A 15 -2.25 -0.41 -4.20
N PHE A 16 -0.96 -0.20 -3.96
CA PHE A 16 -0.28 -0.66 -2.76
C PHE A 16 0.42 0.50 -2.03
N ARG A 17 0.64 0.32 -0.73
CA ARG A 17 1.40 1.24 0.15
C ARG A 17 2.55 0.47 0.78
N ASP A 18 3.47 1.15 1.43
CA ASP A 18 4.37 0.51 2.39
C ASP A 18 3.61 -0.51 3.29
N PRO A 19 3.99 -1.80 3.29
CA PRO A 19 3.29 -2.86 4.03
C PRO A 19 3.12 -2.55 5.52
N ILE A 20 4.18 -2.05 6.17
CA ILE A 20 4.19 -1.75 7.60
C ILE A 20 3.28 -0.55 7.91
N ARG A 21 3.37 0.51 7.10
CA ARG A 21 2.47 1.67 7.18
C ARG A 21 1.01 1.27 7.04
N TYR A 22 0.73 0.30 6.16
CA TYR A 22 -0.61 -0.21 5.96
C TYR A 22 -1.12 -0.95 7.20
N ILE A 23 -0.30 -1.78 7.84
CA ILE A 23 -0.63 -2.50 9.08
C ILE A 23 -0.88 -1.51 10.22
N VAL A 24 0.03 -0.56 10.43
CA VAL A 24 -0.09 0.46 11.47
C VAL A 24 -1.34 1.33 11.24
N SER A 25 -1.60 1.70 9.99
CA SER A 25 -2.85 2.41 9.64
C SER A 25 -4.09 1.56 9.88
N THR A 26 -4.01 0.24 9.68
CA THR A 26 -5.11 -0.71 9.90
C THR A 26 -5.37 -0.85 11.40
N PHE A 27 -4.34 -1.11 12.20
CA PHE A 27 -4.42 -1.16 13.66
C PHE A 27 -5.05 0.12 14.25
N ASN A 28 -4.57 1.29 13.81
CA ASN A 28 -5.12 2.58 14.26
C ASN A 28 -6.59 2.81 13.88
N ARG A 29 -7.17 2.07 12.93
CA ARG A 29 -8.60 2.12 12.62
C ARG A 29 -9.45 1.28 13.57
N TYR A 30 -8.89 0.23 14.16
CA TYR A 30 -9.63 -0.77 14.94
C TYR A 30 -9.82 -0.43 16.42
N ALA A 31 -9.70 0.85 16.80
CA ALA A 31 -9.97 1.34 18.16
C ALA A 31 -9.27 0.51 19.26
N PRO A 32 -7.92 0.52 19.32
CA PRO A 32 -7.14 -0.26 20.28
C PRO A 32 -7.45 0.08 21.75
N ASP A 33 -8.05 1.24 22.01
CA ASP A 33 -8.44 1.73 23.34
C ASP A 33 -9.84 1.25 23.79
N ALA A 34 -10.51 0.43 22.98
CA ALA A 34 -11.76 -0.21 23.40
C ALA A 34 -11.47 -1.17 24.57
N PRO A 35 -12.37 -1.28 25.57
CA PRO A 35 -12.22 -2.28 26.62
C PRO A 35 -12.04 -3.68 26.02
N GLY A 36 -10.90 -4.32 26.29
CA GLY A 36 -10.52 -5.61 25.70
C GLY A 36 -9.73 -5.54 24.38
N GLY A 37 -9.26 -4.35 23.97
CA GLY A 37 -8.42 -4.18 22.78
C GLY A 37 -7.01 -4.74 22.95
N SER A 38 -6.51 -5.43 21.92
CA SER A 38 -5.15 -5.99 21.89
C SER A 38 -4.09 -4.90 21.70
N SER A 39 -2.96 -5.03 22.41
CA SER A 39 -1.81 -4.13 22.17
C SER A 39 -1.22 -4.35 20.78
N PHE A 40 -0.58 -3.32 20.21
CA PHE A 40 0.07 -3.46 18.90
C PHE A 40 1.11 -4.57 18.87
N LEU A 41 1.92 -4.68 19.93
CA LEU A 41 2.91 -5.75 20.06
C LEU A 41 2.23 -7.12 20.13
N ALA A 42 1.11 -7.26 20.86
CA ALA A 42 0.38 -8.52 20.94
C ALA A 42 -0.21 -8.95 19.59
N VAL A 43 -0.70 -8.00 18.79
CA VAL A 43 -1.18 -8.25 17.42
C VAL A 43 -0.03 -8.70 16.51
N VAL A 44 1.13 -8.02 16.58
CA VAL A 44 2.29 -8.34 15.73
C VAL A 44 2.94 -9.68 16.09
N THR A 45 3.00 -10.00 17.38
CA THR A 45 3.58 -11.25 17.90
C THR A 45 2.62 -12.44 17.83
N GLY A 46 1.33 -12.19 17.58
CA GLY A 46 0.28 -13.21 17.65
C GLY A 46 -0.02 -13.69 19.08
N ALA A 47 0.39 -12.91 20.10
CA ALA A 47 0.14 -13.23 21.50
C ALA A 47 -1.35 -13.08 21.88
N ASP A 48 -2.06 -12.17 21.20
CA ASP A 48 -3.52 -12.09 21.29
C ASP A 48 -4.15 -12.73 20.05
N ARG A 49 -5.12 -13.62 20.29
CA ARG A 49 -6.08 -14.02 19.26
C ARG A 49 -7.06 -12.88 19.06
N ASP A 50 -6.60 -11.81 18.40
CA ASP A 50 -7.51 -10.81 17.86
C ASP A 50 -8.51 -11.58 16.98
N PRO A 51 -9.83 -11.48 17.22
CA PRO A 51 -10.83 -12.03 16.33
C PRO A 51 -10.87 -11.18 15.06
N ASP A 52 -9.74 -11.04 14.36
CA ASP A 52 -9.72 -10.61 12.98
C ASP A 52 -10.49 -11.69 12.22
N PRO A 53 -11.73 -11.42 11.77
CA PRO A 53 -12.55 -12.44 11.12
C PRO A 53 -11.95 -12.87 9.77
N TYR A 54 -10.82 -12.28 9.36
CA TYR A 54 -10.11 -12.64 8.15
C TYR A 54 -8.66 -13.10 8.35
N GLY A 55 -8.05 -12.98 9.54
CA GLY A 55 -6.61 -13.28 9.72
C GLY A 55 -5.69 -12.52 8.75
N LEU A 56 -6.12 -11.34 8.28
CA LEU A 56 -5.60 -10.61 7.12
C LEU A 56 -4.71 -9.42 7.49
N GLN A 57 -4.58 -9.00 8.76
CA GLN A 57 -3.83 -7.77 9.07
C GLN A 57 -2.38 -7.83 8.56
N LEU A 58 -1.69 -8.95 8.74
CA LEU A 58 -0.34 -9.16 8.20
C LEU A 58 -0.35 -9.65 6.74
N TRP A 59 -1.38 -10.40 6.33
CA TRP A 59 -1.39 -10.94 4.95
C TRP A 59 -1.59 -9.87 3.87
N LYS A 60 -2.28 -8.76 4.20
CA LYS A 60 -2.54 -7.64 3.28
C LYS A 60 -1.26 -6.95 2.77
N GLY A 61 -0.14 -7.10 3.45
CA GLY A 61 1.16 -6.56 3.01
C GLY A 61 1.84 -7.37 1.92
N ASN A 62 1.38 -8.59 1.61
CA ASN A 62 2.00 -9.49 0.62
C ASN A 62 1.59 -9.16 -0.82
N TYR A 63 1.82 -7.93 -1.26
CA TYR A 63 1.41 -7.43 -2.58
C TYR A 63 2.00 -8.22 -3.74
N SER A 64 3.21 -8.76 -3.59
CA SER A 64 3.89 -9.56 -4.60
C SER A 64 3.18 -10.89 -4.87
N ALA A 65 2.59 -11.51 -3.84
CA ALA A 65 1.79 -12.72 -3.98
C ALA A 65 0.47 -12.42 -4.68
N LEU A 66 -0.25 -11.39 -4.20
CA LEU A 66 -1.51 -10.96 -4.80
C LEU A 66 -1.34 -10.58 -6.29
N ALA A 67 -0.28 -9.84 -6.61
CA ALA A 67 0.01 -9.46 -7.99
C ALA A 67 0.29 -10.68 -8.88
N LYS A 68 1.03 -11.68 -8.39
CA LYS A 68 1.28 -12.93 -9.13
C LYS A 68 -0.01 -13.70 -9.40
N GLU A 69 -0.89 -13.82 -8.41
CA GLU A 69 -2.19 -14.47 -8.58
C GLU A 69 -3.05 -13.73 -9.61
N MET A 70 -3.07 -12.39 -9.57
CA MET A 70 -3.81 -11.60 -10.54
C MET A 70 -3.23 -11.74 -11.94
N MET A 71 -1.90 -11.68 -12.11
CA MET A 71 -1.26 -11.85 -13.41
C MET A 71 -1.52 -13.25 -13.99
N ALA A 72 -1.52 -14.29 -13.15
CA ALA A 72 -1.89 -15.64 -13.57
C ALA A 72 -3.37 -15.75 -13.99
N ALA A 73 -4.26 -14.97 -13.36
CA ALA A 73 -5.69 -14.99 -13.64
C ALA A 73 -6.11 -14.15 -14.87
N VAL A 74 -5.50 -12.98 -15.10
CA VAL A 74 -5.91 -12.04 -16.15
C VAL A 74 -4.89 -11.83 -17.27
N GLY A 75 -3.65 -12.26 -17.09
CA GLY A 75 -2.52 -11.95 -17.97
C GLY A 75 -1.66 -10.81 -17.41
N HIS A 76 -0.36 -10.86 -17.72
CA HIS A 76 0.64 -9.90 -17.24
C HIS A 76 0.38 -8.46 -17.71
N ASP A 77 -0.09 -8.29 -18.94
CA ASP A 77 -0.40 -7.01 -19.57
C ASP A 77 -1.66 -6.32 -19.01
N LYS A 78 -2.48 -7.07 -18.26
CA LYS A 78 -3.73 -6.58 -17.67
C LYS A 78 -3.61 -6.24 -16.19
N VAL A 79 -2.42 -6.27 -15.61
CA VAL A 79 -2.18 -5.91 -14.21
C VAL A 79 -1.25 -4.71 -14.13
N PHE A 80 -1.66 -3.69 -13.38
CA PHE A 80 -0.82 -2.54 -13.05
C PHE A 80 -0.69 -2.40 -11.54
N LEU A 81 0.54 -2.31 -11.03
CA LEU A 81 0.79 -2.02 -9.63
C LEU A 81 1.01 -0.52 -9.50
N GLN A 82 0.18 0.12 -8.68
CA GLN A 82 0.25 1.56 -8.46
C GLN A 82 0.80 1.83 -7.07
N PRO A 83 2.07 2.28 -6.95
CA PRO A 83 2.60 2.75 -5.68
C PRO A 83 1.82 3.97 -5.22
N PHE A 84 1.11 3.87 -4.09
CA PHE A 84 0.25 4.95 -3.61
C PHE A 84 1.03 6.18 -3.17
N GLU A 85 2.27 6.00 -2.68
CA GLU A 85 3.18 7.09 -2.31
C GLU A 85 3.44 8.04 -3.49
N LEU A 86 3.60 7.48 -4.70
CA LEU A 86 3.83 8.27 -5.92
C LEU A 86 2.58 9.00 -6.41
N LEU A 87 1.38 8.66 -5.92
CA LEU A 87 0.16 9.44 -6.18
C LEU A 87 0.04 10.65 -5.25
N LEU A 88 0.76 10.65 -4.13
CA LEU A 88 0.72 11.70 -3.12
C LEU A 88 1.85 12.71 -3.27
N GLU A 89 3.04 12.25 -3.66
CA GLU A 89 4.24 13.08 -3.75
C GLU A 89 4.17 14.05 -4.93
N ALA A 90 4.31 15.35 -4.66
CA ALA A 90 4.10 16.42 -5.64
C ALA A 90 4.97 16.27 -6.90
N GLY A 91 6.23 15.82 -6.75
CA GLY A 91 7.17 15.67 -7.86
C GLY A 91 6.92 14.45 -8.76
N THR A 92 6.26 13.41 -8.25
CA THR A 92 6.05 12.14 -8.98
C THR A 92 4.59 11.91 -9.37
N LYS A 93 3.67 12.68 -8.79
CA LYS A 93 2.21 12.58 -9.00
C LYS A 93 1.80 12.63 -10.46
N GLN A 94 2.27 13.61 -11.23
CA GLN A 94 1.88 13.74 -12.64
C GLN A 94 2.31 12.53 -13.47
N GLY A 95 3.56 12.09 -13.32
CA GLY A 95 4.07 10.90 -14.02
C GLY A 95 3.34 9.62 -13.61
N SER A 96 3.00 9.49 -12.32
CA SER A 96 2.24 8.35 -11.82
C SER A 96 0.81 8.29 -12.37
N PHE A 97 0.10 9.42 -12.38
CA PHE A 97 -1.24 9.50 -12.96
C PHE A 97 -1.22 9.28 -14.48
N ALA A 98 -0.24 9.83 -15.19
CA ALA A 98 -0.12 9.63 -16.63
C ALA A 98 0.03 8.15 -17.01
N ARG A 99 0.87 7.40 -16.27
CA ARG A 99 1.01 5.94 -16.48
C ARG A 99 -0.25 5.16 -16.15
N LEU A 100 -0.96 5.55 -15.09
CA LEU A 100 -2.25 4.96 -14.76
C LEU A 100 -3.26 5.17 -15.90
N LEU A 101 -3.35 6.38 -16.44
CA LEU A 101 -4.22 6.70 -17.57
C LEU A 101 -3.82 5.94 -18.84
N ALA A 102 -2.52 5.86 -19.14
CA ALA A 102 -2.00 5.08 -20.26
C ALA A 102 -2.35 3.59 -20.10
N PHE A 103 -2.19 3.02 -18.90
CA PHE A 103 -2.61 1.66 -18.60
C PHE A 103 -4.11 1.45 -18.76
N LEU A 104 -4.95 2.47 -18.50
CA LEU A 104 -6.39 2.43 -18.75
C LEU A 104 -6.77 2.66 -20.22
N GLY A 105 -5.78 2.85 -21.11
CA GLY A 105 -6.01 3.04 -22.54
C GLY A 105 -6.57 4.43 -22.87
N SER A 106 -6.39 5.38 -21.96
CA SER A 106 -6.78 6.76 -22.18
C SER A 106 -5.79 7.41 -23.16
N GLU A 107 -6.26 7.77 -24.34
CA GLU A 107 -5.50 8.55 -25.34
C GLU A 107 -5.37 10.03 -24.98
N HIS A 108 -6.04 10.49 -23.92
CA HIS A 108 -5.77 11.81 -23.38
C HIS A 108 -4.32 11.89 -22.93
N LYS A 109 -3.48 12.48 -23.80
CA LYS A 109 -2.39 13.34 -23.35
C LYS A 109 -3.01 14.17 -22.25
N ALA A 110 -2.49 14.06 -21.02
CA ALA A 110 -2.85 15.00 -19.99
C ALA A 110 -2.44 16.37 -20.53
N GLU A 111 -3.37 17.06 -21.20
CA GLU A 111 -3.23 18.44 -21.57
C GLU A 111 -3.25 19.17 -20.23
N THR A 112 -2.04 19.30 -19.68
CA THR A 112 -1.76 20.14 -18.54
C THR A 112 -1.93 21.58 -19.01
N LYS A 113 -3.19 22.00 -19.16
CA LYS A 113 -3.54 23.36 -18.77
C LYS A 113 -3.19 23.42 -17.28
N GLU A 114 -2.26 24.31 -16.94
CA GLU A 114 -2.00 24.68 -15.56
C GLU A 114 -3.36 24.86 -14.83
N GLY A 115 -3.68 23.94 -13.92
CA GLY A 115 -4.99 23.86 -13.28
C GLY A 115 -6.02 23.14 -14.16
N THR A 116 -6.25 21.84 -14.03
CA THR A 116 -6.89 21.27 -12.86
C THR A 116 -6.89 19.76 -13.04
N PHE A 117 -5.98 19.06 -12.35
CA PHE A 117 -6.37 17.73 -11.87
C PHE A 117 -7.67 17.92 -11.06
N PRO A 118 -8.67 17.00 -11.16
CA PRO A 118 -9.91 17.13 -10.39
C PRO A 118 -9.51 17.48 -8.98
N HIS A 119 -9.97 18.65 -8.50
CA HIS A 119 -9.49 19.30 -7.28
C HIS A 119 -9.07 18.24 -6.29
N PHE A 120 -7.74 18.08 -6.15
CA PHE A 120 -7.23 17.27 -5.06
C PHE A 120 -7.75 18.01 -3.85
N ASN A 121 -8.79 17.48 -3.23
CA ASN A 121 -9.23 17.92 -1.93
C ASN A 121 -8.19 17.25 -1.04
N PRO A 122 -7.10 17.93 -0.63
CA PRO A 122 -6.28 17.36 0.41
C PRO A 122 -7.27 17.08 1.54
N GLY A 123 -7.46 15.80 1.87
CA GLY A 123 -7.95 15.50 3.21
C GLY A 123 -7.11 16.37 4.15
N PRO A 124 -7.76 17.03 5.11
CA PRO A 124 -7.33 18.26 5.76
C PRO A 124 -5.81 18.47 5.71
N SER A 125 -5.35 19.40 4.86
CA SER A 125 -3.95 19.80 4.67
C SER A 125 -3.34 20.54 5.88
N SER A 126 -3.99 20.47 7.03
CA SER A 126 -3.61 21.15 8.27
C SER A 126 -3.63 20.15 9.43
N GLY A 127 -2.60 19.31 9.56
CA GLY A 127 -2.37 18.51 10.77
C GLY A 127 -3.52 17.56 11.17
N GLY A 128 -4.48 17.30 10.28
CA GLY A 128 -5.75 16.63 10.58
C GLY A 128 -5.94 15.33 9.81
N GLY A 129 -4.91 14.82 9.12
CA GLY A 129 -4.87 13.38 8.88
C GLY A 129 -5.05 12.70 10.24
N ARG A 130 -5.87 11.64 10.33
CA ARG A 130 -5.99 10.89 11.59
C ARG A 130 -4.58 10.67 12.12
N VAL A 131 -4.26 11.36 13.22
CA VAL A 131 -2.98 11.20 13.91
C VAL A 131 -2.83 9.70 14.08
N LEU A 132 -1.72 9.14 13.58
CA LEU A 132 -1.43 7.74 13.87
C LEU A 132 -1.44 7.66 15.40
N ARG A 133 -2.40 6.93 15.97
CA ARG A 133 -2.48 6.79 17.43
C ARG A 133 -1.20 6.15 17.95
N LEU A 134 -0.69 5.21 17.16
CA LEU A 134 0.66 4.68 17.27
C LEU A 134 1.69 5.70 16.77
N ASP A 135 2.48 6.26 17.69
CA ASP A 135 3.71 6.97 17.34
C ASP A 135 4.81 5.95 16.98
N PRO A 136 5.25 5.86 15.72
CA PRO A 136 6.29 4.91 15.34
C PRO A 136 7.63 5.15 16.04
N CYS A 137 7.84 6.34 16.61
CA CYS A 137 9.06 6.68 17.31
C CYS A 137 9.03 6.43 18.81
N ALA A 138 7.87 6.10 19.37
CA ALA A 138 7.75 5.70 20.75
C ALA A 138 8.49 4.38 21.01
N ASP A 139 9.29 4.35 22.08
CA ASP A 139 10.16 3.20 22.42
C ASP A 139 9.37 1.89 22.61
N GLU A 140 8.14 1.98 23.12
CA GLU A 140 7.26 0.83 23.35
C GLU A 140 6.82 0.11 22.06
N HIS A 141 6.84 0.80 20.91
CA HIS A 141 6.42 0.24 19.62
C HIS A 141 7.59 -0.23 18.75
N ARG A 142 8.83 0.19 19.07
CA ARG A 142 10.03 -0.20 18.32
C ARG A 142 10.22 -1.71 18.18
N PRO A 143 10.00 -2.56 19.21
CA PRO A 143 10.12 -4.00 19.06
C PRO A 143 9.14 -4.58 18.03
N ALA A 144 7.89 -4.12 18.07
CA ALA A 144 6.86 -4.54 17.12
C ALA A 144 7.20 -4.10 15.68
N LEU A 145 7.66 -2.86 15.51
CA LEU A 145 8.07 -2.34 14.18
C LEU A 145 9.27 -3.11 13.62
N ARG A 146 10.31 -3.37 14.41
CA ARG A 146 11.45 -4.20 13.97
C ARG A 146 11.04 -5.61 13.57
N GLN A 147 10.09 -6.20 14.28
CA GLN A 147 9.56 -7.51 13.92
C GLN A 147 8.80 -7.46 12.60
N LEU A 148 8.01 -6.42 12.35
CA LEU A 148 7.36 -6.21 11.06
C LEU A 148 8.40 -5.98 9.94
N GLU A 149 9.44 -5.19 10.17
CA GLU A 149 10.53 -5.00 9.21
C GLU A 149 11.20 -6.33 8.82
N ALA A 150 11.55 -7.15 9.81
CA ALA A 150 12.09 -8.48 9.56
C ALA A 150 11.10 -9.36 8.77
N LEU A 151 9.81 -9.32 9.13
CA LEU A 151 8.76 -10.09 8.47
C LEU A 151 8.54 -9.68 7.00
N TYR A 152 8.59 -8.37 6.69
CA TYR A 152 8.33 -7.84 5.34
C TYR A 152 9.59 -7.63 4.49
N THR A 153 10.79 -7.79 5.04
CA THR A 153 12.03 -7.70 4.26
C THR A 153 11.98 -8.56 2.97
N PRO A 154 11.55 -9.84 3.02
CA PRO A 154 11.40 -10.66 1.81
C PRO A 154 10.33 -10.10 0.85
N GLU A 155 9.29 -9.47 1.37
CA GLU A 155 8.23 -8.87 0.56
C GLU A 155 8.72 -7.63 -0.19
N TYR A 156 9.47 -6.73 0.47
CA TYR A 156 10.08 -5.58 -0.21
C TYR A 156 10.99 -6.01 -1.37
N VAL A 157 11.80 -7.06 -1.16
CA VAL A 157 12.68 -7.61 -2.20
C VAL A 157 11.85 -8.15 -3.36
N ARG A 158 10.82 -8.96 -3.09
CA ARG A 158 9.95 -9.53 -4.12
C ARG A 158 9.18 -8.46 -4.90
N LEU A 159 8.67 -7.45 -4.20
CA LEU A 159 7.92 -6.34 -4.79
C LEU A 159 8.82 -5.45 -5.64
N LYS A 160 10.03 -5.12 -5.17
CA LYS A 160 11.04 -4.38 -5.96
C LYS A 160 11.35 -5.11 -7.26
N GLN A 161 11.66 -6.40 -7.19
CA GLN A 161 11.94 -7.22 -8.38
C GLN A 161 10.74 -7.32 -9.32
N LEU A 162 9.52 -7.33 -8.78
CA LEU A 162 8.30 -7.37 -9.59
C LEU A 162 8.10 -6.05 -10.33
N LEU A 163 8.17 -4.91 -9.65
CA LEU A 163 8.03 -3.58 -10.24
C LEU A 163 9.05 -3.36 -11.37
N LEU A 164 10.33 -3.71 -11.12
CA LEU A 164 11.38 -3.62 -12.13
C LEU A 164 11.09 -4.48 -13.36
N ARG A 165 10.61 -5.72 -13.18
CA ARG A 165 10.22 -6.60 -14.30
C ARG A 165 9.02 -6.09 -15.08
N MET A 166 8.12 -5.37 -14.41
CA MET A 166 6.96 -4.75 -15.05
C MET A 166 7.29 -3.38 -15.69
N GLY A 167 8.54 -2.90 -15.57
CA GLY A 167 8.93 -1.57 -16.03
C GLY A 167 8.23 -0.44 -15.26
N GLN A 168 7.86 -0.68 -14.00
CA GLN A 168 7.16 0.27 -13.14
C GLN A 168 8.11 0.92 -12.13
N ASP A 169 7.77 2.13 -11.71
CA ASP A 169 8.54 2.87 -10.72
C ASP A 169 8.57 2.15 -9.37
N VAL A 170 9.76 2.14 -8.77
CA VAL A 170 9.96 1.61 -7.42
C VAL A 170 9.84 2.76 -6.43
N PRO A 171 8.85 2.76 -5.50
CA PRO A 171 8.73 3.81 -4.51
C PRO A 171 9.89 3.78 -3.51
N PRO A 172 10.21 4.91 -2.84
CA PRO A 172 11.34 4.99 -1.90
C PRO A 172 11.31 3.95 -0.78
N SER A 173 10.14 3.70 -0.18
CA SER A 173 9.95 2.68 0.88
C SER A 173 10.40 1.28 0.42
N VAL A 174 9.94 0.86 -0.76
CA VAL A 174 10.31 -0.42 -1.37
C VAL A 174 11.78 -0.44 -1.78
N SER A 175 12.33 0.67 -2.27
CA SER A 175 13.73 0.76 -2.65
C SER A 175 14.67 0.55 -1.46
N ARG A 176 14.32 1.14 -0.30
CA ARG A 176 15.05 1.05 0.97
C ARG A 176 14.79 -0.24 1.73
N GLY A 177 13.71 -0.97 1.40
CA GLY A 177 13.31 -2.18 2.10
C GLY A 177 12.78 -1.93 3.52
N ARG A 178 12.36 -0.70 3.80
CA ARG A 178 11.82 -0.27 5.10
C ARG A 178 10.98 0.99 4.93
N PRO A 179 10.13 1.32 5.92
CA PRO A 179 9.32 2.52 5.86
C PRO A 179 10.18 3.78 5.93
N ASP A 180 9.79 4.83 5.22
CA ASP A 180 10.46 6.14 5.21
C ASP A 180 10.01 7.08 6.34
N TRP A 181 8.96 6.68 7.05
CA TRP A 181 8.31 7.41 8.14
C TRP A 181 8.61 6.80 9.52
N ALA A 182 9.28 5.65 9.55
CA ALA A 182 9.82 5.06 10.77
C ALA A 182 11.20 5.66 11.05
N CYS A 183 11.47 5.99 12.32
CA CYS A 183 12.82 6.25 12.79
C CYS A 183 13.59 4.92 12.90
#